data_AF-A0A7R9WG79-F1
#
_entry.id   AF-A0A7R9WG79-F1
#
_cell.length_a   1.000
_cell.length_b   1.000
_cell.length_c   1.000
_cell.angle_alpha   90.00
_cell.angle_beta   90.00
_cell.angle_gamma   90.00
#
_symmetry.space_group_name_H-M   'P 1'
#
loop_
_entity.id
_entity.type
_entity.pdbx_description
1 polymer ?
#
loop_
_entity_poly.entity_id
_entity_poly.type
_entity_poly.pdbx_seq_one_letter_code
_entity_poly.pdbx_strand_id
1 'polypeptide(L)'
;ILGHVRSLLRQRGKRSFVVLLSEIFPNKLAMMPQADVWVQIACPRLSVDWGHFFRKPLLSAFELTAALGDSEGDEKEDSVWGKGGVYPMDFYRQGSGPWTNYHEGNRGRKITA
;
A
#
# COMPACT_ATOMS: atom_id res chain seq x y z
N ILE A 1 -3.42 -6.96 -4.66
CA ILE A 1 -3.10 -5.89 -3.69
C ILE A 1 -4.09 -5.85 -2.51
N LEU A 2 -5.36 -5.42 -2.67
CA LEU A 2 -6.29 -5.24 -1.53
C LEU A 2 -6.38 -6.43 -0.56
N GLY A 3 -6.50 -7.65 -1.10
CA GLY A 3 -6.57 -8.87 -0.27
C GLY A 3 -5.32 -9.10 0.57
N HIS A 4 -4.14 -8.81 0.03
CA HIS A 4 -2.86 -8.89 0.75
C HIS A 4 -2.81 -7.85 1.86
N VAL A 5 -3.10 -6.58 1.55
CA VAL A 5 -3.18 -5.48 2.52
C VAL A 5 -4.13 -5.81 3.69
N ARG A 6 -5.34 -6.30 3.39
CA ARG A 6 -6.32 -6.70 4.43
C ARG A 6 -5.81 -7.85 5.29
N SER A 7 -5.18 -8.86 4.69
CA SER A 7 -4.60 -9.98 5.44
C SER A 7 -3.50 -9.50 6.37
N LEU A 8 -2.60 -8.66 5.88
CA LEU A 8 -1.49 -8.11 6.64
C LEU A 8 -1.99 -7.26 7.82
N LEU A 9 -2.90 -6.32 7.58
CA LEU A 9 -3.50 -5.50 8.64
C LEU A 9 -4.19 -6.36 9.71
N ARG A 10 -4.91 -7.40 9.31
CA ARG A 10 -5.56 -8.35 10.23
C ARG A 10 -4.53 -9.12 11.07
N GLN A 11 -3.47 -9.63 10.44
CA GLN A 11 -2.40 -10.35 11.15
C GLN A 11 -1.69 -9.45 12.18
N ARG A 12 -1.59 -8.14 11.92
CA ARG A 12 -1.01 -7.16 12.86
C ARG A 12 -2.03 -6.54 13.82
N GLY A 13 -3.23 -7.11 13.92
CA GLY A 13 -4.28 -6.66 14.84
C GLY A 13 -4.82 -5.24 14.57
N LYS A 14 -4.66 -4.74 13.33
CA LYS A 14 -5.13 -3.40 12.94
C LYS A 14 -6.55 -3.47 12.40
N ARG A 15 -7.40 -2.55 12.85
CA ARG A 15 -8.74 -2.35 12.29
C ARG A 15 -8.62 -1.63 10.94
N SER A 16 -9.38 -2.09 9.95
CA SER A 16 -9.39 -1.47 8.62
C SER A 16 -10.78 -1.59 8.00
N PHE A 17 -11.09 -0.66 7.10
CA PHE A 17 -12.27 -0.68 6.26
C PHE A 17 -11.88 -0.30 4.83
N VAL A 18 -12.70 -0.68 3.85
CA VAL A 18 -12.44 -0.39 2.44
C VAL A 18 -13.36 0.74 2.00
N VAL A 19 -12.80 1.74 1.34
CA VAL A 19 -13.54 2.81 0.69
C VAL A 19 -13.29 2.74 -0.80
N LEU A 20 -14.35 2.75 -1.60
CA LEU A 20 -14.30 2.85 -3.05
C LEU A 20 -14.74 4.26 -3.43
N LEU A 21 -13.85 4.99 -4.11
CA LEU A 21 -14.12 6.34 -4.62
C LEU A 21 -13.66 6.39 -6.07
N SER A 22 -14.46 7.01 -6.94
CA SER A 22 -14.03 7.29 -8.32
C SER A 22 -12.81 8.22 -8.36
N GLU A 23 -12.73 9.14 -7.40
CA GLU A 23 -11.62 10.08 -7.26
C GLU A 23 -11.41 10.46 -5.79
N ILE A 24 -10.14 10.45 -5.39
CA ILE A 24 -9.70 10.68 -4.01
C ILE A 24 -9.28 12.15 -3.87
N PHE A 25 -9.94 12.87 -2.97
CA PHE A 25 -9.60 14.24 -2.63
C PHE A 25 -9.35 14.39 -1.13
N PRO A 26 -8.46 15.31 -0.70
CA PRO A 26 -8.18 15.54 0.71
C PRO A 26 -9.43 15.82 1.57
N ASN A 27 -10.36 16.62 1.04
CA ASN A 27 -11.61 16.96 1.74
C ASN A 27 -12.50 15.74 1.96
N LYS A 28 -12.65 14.85 0.97
CA LYS A 28 -13.44 13.61 1.12
C LYS A 28 -12.87 12.72 2.22
N LEU A 29 -11.55 12.53 2.25
CA LEU A 29 -10.92 11.71 3.29
C LEU A 29 -10.99 12.37 4.67
N ALA A 30 -10.94 13.71 4.74
CA ALA A 30 -11.07 14.46 5.99
C ALA A 30 -12.43 14.28 6.66
N MET A 31 -13.49 13.92 5.92
CA MET A 31 -14.83 13.61 6.45
C MET A 31 -14.89 12.31 7.24
N MET A 32 -13.83 11.49 7.21
CA MET A 32 -13.73 10.21 7.93
C MET A 32 -12.61 10.28 8.99
N PRO A 33 -12.77 11.09 10.05
CA PRO A 33 -11.72 11.34 11.04
C PRO A 33 -11.31 10.11 11.86
N GLN A 34 -12.12 9.05 11.84
CA GLN A 34 -11.83 7.77 12.49
C GLN A 34 -10.69 6.98 11.84
N ALA A 35 -10.28 7.34 10.62
CA ALA A 35 -9.12 6.75 9.97
C ALA A 35 -7.84 7.47 10.39
N ASP A 36 -6.92 6.72 10.98
CA ASP A 36 -5.61 7.24 11.37
C ASP A 36 -4.66 7.39 10.18
N VAL A 37 -4.76 6.46 9.22
CA VAL A 37 -3.90 6.35 8.03
C VAL A 37 -4.74 5.84 6.86
N TRP A 38 -4.44 6.32 5.66
CA TRP A 38 -5.00 5.85 4.41
C TRP A 38 -3.98 5.03 3.63
N VAL A 39 -4.44 3.98 2.96
CA VAL A 39 -3.60 3.18 2.05
C VAL A 39 -4.25 3.21 0.68
N GLN A 40 -3.54 3.78 -0.29
CA GLN A 40 -3.98 3.86 -1.66
C GLN A 40 -3.50 2.61 -2.42
N ILE A 41 -4.41 1.98 -3.16
CA ILE A 41 -4.16 0.78 -3.97
C ILE A 41 -4.45 1.01 -5.46
N ALA A 42 -4.71 2.27 -5.84
CA ALA A 42 -4.96 2.72 -7.20
C ALA A 42 -3.68 3.36 -7.76
N CYS A 43 -3.74 4.58 -8.31
CA CYS A 43 -2.60 5.28 -8.86
C CYS A 43 -1.55 5.63 -7.77
N PRO A 44 -0.36 5.02 -7.78
CA PRO A 44 0.67 5.21 -6.74
C PRO A 44 1.19 6.65 -6.64
N ARG A 45 0.99 7.46 -7.68
CA ARG A 45 1.34 8.88 -7.66
C ARG A 45 0.65 9.66 -6.55
N LEU A 46 -0.56 9.24 -6.14
CA LEU A 46 -1.31 9.99 -5.14
C LEU A 46 -0.60 10.00 -3.77
N SER A 47 -0.05 8.87 -3.36
CA SER A 47 0.75 8.76 -2.13
C SER A 47 2.14 9.36 -2.30
N VAL A 48 2.79 9.10 -3.44
CA VAL A 48 4.20 9.51 -3.67
C VAL A 48 4.36 11.01 -3.94
N ASP A 49 3.55 11.58 -4.84
CA ASP A 49 3.67 12.98 -5.27
C ASP A 49 2.77 13.91 -4.45
N TRP A 50 1.58 13.46 -4.07
CA TRP A 50 0.50 14.31 -3.54
C TRP A 50 0.18 14.05 -2.07
N GLY A 51 0.90 13.16 -1.39
CA GLY A 51 0.62 12.76 -0.01
C GLY A 51 0.59 13.92 0.99
N HIS A 52 1.39 14.97 0.74
CA HIS A 52 1.48 16.16 1.59
C HIS A 52 0.21 17.03 1.60
N PHE A 53 -0.72 16.86 0.66
CA PHE A 53 -2.01 17.54 0.68
C PHE A 53 -3.02 16.90 1.64
N PHE A 54 -2.74 15.69 2.14
CA PHE A 54 -3.63 14.97 3.03
C PHE A 54 -3.28 15.23 4.49
N ARG A 55 -4.30 15.53 5.31
CA ARG A 55 -4.13 15.76 6.76
C ARG A 55 -3.69 14.51 7.53
N LYS A 56 -4.05 13.33 7.02
CA LYS A 56 -3.65 12.03 7.56
C LYS A 56 -2.72 11.35 6.55
N PRO A 57 -1.75 10.54 6.97
CA PRO A 57 -0.82 9.89 6.06
C PRO A 57 -1.55 9.09 4.99
N LEU A 58 -1.13 9.24 3.73
CA LEU A 58 -1.63 8.49 2.59
C LEU A 58 -0.49 7.65 2.02
N LEU A 59 -0.49 6.37 2.36
CA LEU A 59 0.56 5.42 2.01
C LEU A 59 0.24 4.70 0.70
N SER A 60 1.28 4.34 -0.04
CA SER A 60 1.23 3.31 -1.06
C SER A 60 1.13 1.92 -0.42
N ALA A 61 0.78 0.91 -1.23
CA ALA A 61 0.81 -0.48 -0.77
C ALA A 61 2.21 -0.92 -0.30
N PHE A 62 3.27 -0.43 -0.95
CA PHE A 62 4.66 -0.71 -0.56
C PHE A 62 4.98 -0.09 0.80
N GLU A 63 4.67 1.20 0.98
CA GLU A 63 4.94 1.93 2.23
C GLU A 63 4.20 1.32 3.41
N LEU A 64 2.99 0.80 3.21
CA LEU A 64 2.30 0.04 4.26
C LEU A 64 3.07 -1.24 4.62
N THR A 65 3.44 -2.03 3.62
CA THR A 65 4.17 -3.29 3.81
C THR A 65 5.50 -3.05 4.53
N ALA A 66 6.21 -1.98 4.16
CA ALA A 66 7.42 -1.52 4.84
C ALA A 66 7.17 -1.02 6.27
N ALA A 67 6.15 -0.19 6.49
CA ALA A 67 5.83 0.32 7.83
C ALA A 67 5.38 -0.79 8.79
N LEU A 68 4.88 -1.91 8.26
CA LEU A 68 4.58 -3.10 9.02
C LEU A 68 5.77 -4.07 9.08
N GLY A 69 6.94 -3.76 8.52
CA GLY A 69 8.09 -4.68 8.52
C GLY A 69 7.80 -6.03 7.88
N ASP A 70 6.95 -6.04 6.86
CA ASP A 70 6.61 -7.20 6.04
C ASP A 70 7.20 -7.07 4.62
N SER A 71 7.91 -5.97 4.33
CA SER A 71 8.86 -5.95 3.21
C SER A 71 10.04 -6.80 3.62
N GLU A 72 10.32 -7.86 2.88
CA GLU A 72 11.35 -8.86 3.16
C GLU A 72 12.57 -8.29 3.93
N GLY A 73 12.51 -8.43 5.26
CA GLY A 73 13.61 -8.35 6.22
C GLY A 73 14.21 -6.98 6.53
N ASP A 74 13.59 -6.14 7.36
CA ASP A 74 14.18 -4.86 7.86
C ASP A 74 15.59 -4.97 8.52
N GLU A 75 16.12 -6.19 8.74
CA GLU A 75 17.46 -6.46 9.27
C GLU A 75 18.39 -7.18 8.28
N LYS A 76 17.90 -7.57 7.09
CA LYS A 76 18.70 -8.20 6.04
C LYS A 76 19.26 -7.15 5.09
N GLU A 77 20.52 -7.35 4.68
CA GLU A 77 21.22 -6.52 3.69
C GLU A 77 20.46 -6.41 2.36
N ASP A 78 19.65 -7.43 2.05
CA ASP A 78 18.80 -7.54 0.84
C ASP A 78 17.42 -6.86 0.97
N SER A 79 17.12 -6.19 2.08
CA SER A 79 15.85 -5.50 2.23
C SER A 79 15.78 -4.22 1.43
N VAL A 80 14.56 -3.86 1.04
CA VAL A 80 14.30 -2.65 0.25
C VAL A 80 14.80 -1.39 0.96
N TRP A 81 14.96 -1.41 2.28
CA TRP A 81 15.46 -0.31 3.12
C TRP A 81 16.84 -0.55 3.75
N GLY A 82 17.59 -1.56 3.31
CA GLY A 82 18.97 -1.83 3.77
C GLY A 82 19.93 -0.65 3.52
N LYS A 83 21.24 -0.82 3.77
CA LYS A 83 22.24 0.27 3.60
C LYS A 83 22.28 0.76 2.14
N GLY A 84 21.55 1.84 1.85
CA GLY A 84 21.39 2.40 0.50
C GLY A 84 20.09 2.04 -0.21
N GLY A 85 19.09 1.52 0.53
CA GLY A 85 17.79 1.09 0.01
C GLY A 85 17.12 2.12 -0.91
N VAL A 86 16.77 1.67 -2.12
CA VAL A 86 16.12 2.48 -3.15
C VAL A 86 14.62 2.23 -3.07
N TYR A 87 13.83 3.32 -3.04
CA TYR A 87 12.38 3.20 -3.18
C TYR A 87 12.05 2.52 -4.52
N PRO A 88 11.39 1.36 -4.55
CA PRO A 88 11.44 0.46 -5.69
C PRO A 88 10.68 0.97 -6.93
N MET A 89 9.74 1.91 -6.76
CA MET A 89 8.93 2.52 -7.85
C MET A 89 8.36 1.48 -8.84
N ASP A 90 8.04 0.29 -8.36
CA ASP A 90 7.83 -0.92 -9.17
C ASP A 90 6.35 -1.36 -9.23
N PHE A 91 5.42 -0.48 -8.86
CA PHE A 91 4.01 -0.80 -8.65
C PHE A 91 3.35 -1.54 -9.85
N TYR A 92 3.77 -1.24 -11.08
CA TYR A 92 3.29 -1.87 -12.32
C TYR A 92 4.30 -2.84 -12.96
N ARG A 93 5.40 -3.17 -12.28
CA ARG A 93 6.38 -4.16 -12.75
C ARG A 93 5.81 -5.57 -12.60
N GLN A 94 6.06 -6.43 -13.59
CA GLN A 94 5.75 -7.85 -13.47
C GLN A 94 6.77 -8.57 -12.59
N GLY A 95 6.31 -9.48 -11.73
CA GLY A 95 7.18 -10.33 -10.92
C GLY A 95 7.95 -9.60 -9.82
N SER A 96 7.54 -8.38 -9.45
CA SER A 96 8.06 -7.71 -8.24
C SER A 96 7.22 -8.05 -7.01
N GLY A 97 7.46 -7.39 -5.87
CA GLY A 97 6.91 -7.72 -4.55
C GLY A 97 5.37 -7.75 -4.44
N PRO A 98 4.82 -8.30 -3.33
CA PRO A 98 3.39 -8.51 -3.12
C PRO A 98 2.55 -7.23 -3.06
N TRP A 99 3.19 -6.06 -2.93
CA TRP A 99 2.58 -4.74 -3.03
C TRP A 99 2.27 -4.29 -4.48
N THR A 100 2.76 -5.01 -5.48
CA THR A 100 2.61 -4.65 -6.91
C THR A 100 1.36 -5.25 -7.56
N ASN A 101 0.93 -4.62 -8.67
CA ASN A 101 -0.27 -5.03 -9.39
C ASN A 101 -0.11 -6.39 -10.07
N TYR A 102 1.05 -6.62 -10.68
CA TYR A 102 1.36 -7.83 -11.46
C TYR A 102 2.27 -8.82 -10.71
N HIS A 103 2.20 -8.83 -9.38
CA HIS A 103 2.81 -9.87 -8.55
C HIS A 103 2.32 -11.27 -8.99
N GLU A 104 3.19 -12.27 -8.93
CA GLU A 104 2.92 -13.61 -9.47
C GLU A 104 1.72 -14.29 -8.83
N GLY A 105 1.51 -14.09 -7.51
CA GLY A 105 0.32 -14.57 -6.80
C GLY A 105 -1.02 -13.96 -7.26
N ASN A 106 -1.00 -12.99 -8.19
CA ASN A 106 -2.19 -12.46 -8.84
C ASN A 106 -2.46 -13.12 -10.20
N ARG A 107 -1.49 -13.85 -10.79
CA ARG A 107 -1.65 -14.56 -12.08
C ARG A 107 -2.75 -15.62 -11.93
N GLY A 108 -3.88 -15.44 -12.62
CA GLY A 108 -5.00 -16.39 -12.63
C GLY A 108 -6.15 -16.08 -11.67
N ARG A 109 -6.18 -14.90 -11.02
CA ARG A 109 -7.37 -14.47 -10.27
C ARG A 109 -8.58 -14.34 -11.21
N LYS A 110 -9.62 -15.13 -10.93
CA LYS A 110 -10.94 -14.97 -11.59
C LYS A 110 -11.65 -13.76 -11.00
N ILE A 111 -12.24 -12.95 -11.86
CA ILE A 111 -13.16 -11.89 -11.43
C ILE A 111 -14.45 -12.59 -10.99
N THR A 112 -14.64 -12.72 -9.68
CA THR A 112 -15.94 -13.08 -9.11
C THR A 112 -16.76 -11.80 -9.00
N ALA A 113 -17.84 -11.74 -9.78
CA ALA A 113 -18.87 -10.71 -9.70
C ALA A 113 -19.70 -10.84 -8.41
#